data_AF-A0A2M8RUV3-F1
#
_entry.id   AF-A0A2M8RUV3-F1
#
_cell.length_a   1.000
_cell.length_b   1.000
_cell.length_c   1.000
_cell.angle_alpha   90.00
_cell.angle_beta   90.00
_cell.angle_gamma   90.00
#
_symmetry.space_group_name_H-M   'P 1'
#
loop_
_entity.id
_entity.type
_entity.pdbx_description
1 polymer ?
#
loop_
_entity_poly.entity_id
_entity_poly.type
_entity_poly.pdbx_seq_one_letter_code
_entity_poly.pdbx_strand_id
1 'polypeptide(L)' 'MSDNGLLHLTHEQQQAAAEKIRLLMEQGMGSGEAIALVAQELREKYTKSQAQEQK' A
#
# COMPACT_ATOMS: atom_id res chain seq x y z
N MET A 1 4.97 -3.16 23.29
CA MET A 1 4.01 -3.43 22.21
C MET A 1 3.82 -2.13 21.48
N SER A 2 4.67 -1.87 20.49
CA SER A 2 4.78 -0.56 19.86
C SER A 2 3.53 -0.28 19.03
N ASP A 3 2.95 0.88 19.30
CA ASP A 3 1.89 1.55 18.58
C ASP A 3 2.18 1.55 17.08
N ASN A 4 1.59 0.58 16.37
CA ASN A 4 1.69 0.42 14.93
C ASN A 4 0.44 1.08 14.31
N GLY A 5 0.14 2.30 14.76
CA GLY A 5 -1.05 3.10 14.40
C GLY A 5 -1.07 3.66 12.98
N LEU A 6 -0.21 3.19 12.07
CA LEU A 6 -0.14 3.63 10.68
C LEU A 6 -0.19 2.40 9.76
N LEU A 7 -1.40 1.91 9.51
CA LEU A 7 -1.70 0.80 8.58
C LEU A 7 -0.85 -0.45 8.89
N HIS A 8 -1.40 -1.45 9.59
CA HIS A 8 -0.79 -2.79 9.72
C HIS A 8 -0.74 -3.48 8.34
N LEU A 9 0.10 -3.00 7.44
CA LEU A 9 0.44 -3.65 6.20
C LEU A 9 1.26 -4.88 6.57
N THR A 10 0.92 -6.02 5.98
CA THR A 10 1.75 -7.20 6.10
C THR A 10 3.11 -6.92 5.43
N HIS A 11 4.16 -7.65 5.82
CA HIS A 11 5.48 -7.56 5.16
C HIS A 11 5.36 -7.72 3.63
N GLU A 12 4.44 -8.59 3.19
CA GLU A 12 4.15 -8.82 1.78
C GLU A 12 3.51 -7.59 1.09
N GLN A 13 2.58 -6.91 1.77
CA GLN A 13 1.97 -5.69 1.24
C GLN A 13 2.98 -4.53 1.17
N GLN A 14 3.90 -4.43 2.14
CA GLN A 14 4.98 -3.45 2.12
C GLN A 14 5.94 -3.71 0.94
N GLN A 15 6.30 -4.97 0.70
CA GLN A 15 7.16 -5.34 -0.43
C GLN A 15 6.48 -5.06 -1.77
N ALA A 16 5.21 -5.46 -1.92
CA ALA A 16 4.43 -5.19 -3.13
C ALA A 16 4.27 -3.68 -3.41
N ALA A 17 4.09 -2.88 -2.35
CA ALA A 17 4.02 -1.42 -2.46
C ALA A 17 5.35 -0.82 -2.96
N ALA A 18 6.48 -1.24 -2.39
CA ALA A 18 7.80 -0.77 -2.79
C ALA A 18 8.14 -1.16 -4.23
N GLU A 19 7.80 -2.37 -4.65
CA GLU A 19 8.01 -2.84 -6.01
C GLU A 19 7.14 -2.06 -7.02
N LYS A 20 5.89 -1.78 -6.66
CA LYS A 20 4.99 -0.99 -7.50
C LYS A 20 5.46 0.46 -7.65
N ILE A 21 5.93 1.09 -6.58
CA ILE A 21 6.52 2.44 -6.65
C ILE A 21 7.73 2.43 -7.60
N ARG A 22 8.61 1.42 -7.51
CA ARG A 22 9.77 1.29 -8.40
C ARG A 22 9.38 1.17 -9.87
N LEU A 23 8.43 0.29 -10.18
CA LEU A 23 7.88 0.13 -11.54
C LEU A 23 7.30 1.43 -12.10
N LEU A 24 6.54 2.17 -11.28
CA LEU A 24 5.97 3.44 -11.69
C LEU A 24 7.07 4.49 -11.96
N MET A 25 8.10 4.54 -11.11
CA MET A 25 9.25 5.42 -11.35
C MET A 25 10.02 5.04 -12.61
N GLU A 26 10.19 3.75 -12.92
CA GLU A 26 10.81 3.28 -14.17
C GLU A 26 10.00 3.68 -15.41
N GLN A 27 8.68 3.79 -15.29
CA GLN A 27 7.79 4.33 -16.33
C GLN A 27 7.88 5.86 -16.47
N GLY A 28 8.67 6.53 -15.65
CA GLY A 28 8.81 7.98 -15.64
C GLY A 28 7.80 8.71 -14.75
N MET A 29 7.03 8.00 -13.92
CA MET A 29 6.14 8.62 -12.94
C MET A 29 6.95 9.29 -11.82
N GLY A 30 6.55 10.50 -11.44
CA GLY A 30 7.14 11.19 -10.30
C GLY A 30 6.97 10.39 -9.01
N SER A 31 8.01 10.35 -8.17
CA SER A 31 8.01 9.58 -6.92
C SER A 31 6.82 9.90 -6.01
N GLY A 32 6.40 11.16 -5.92
CA GLY A 32 5.23 11.56 -5.15
C GLY A 32 3.90 11.03 -5.71
N GLU A 33 3.76 11.00 -7.03
CA GLU A 33 2.56 10.51 -7.70
C GLU A 33 2.46 8.98 -7.61
N ALA A 34 3.59 8.29 -7.75
CA ALA A 34 3.69 6.85 -7.55
C ALA A 34 3.33 6.42 -6.12
N ILE A 35 3.83 7.15 -5.11
CA ILE A 35 3.51 6.89 -3.70
C ILE A 35 2.02 7.13 -3.45
N ALA A 36 1.44 8.22 -3.98
CA ALA A 36 0.02 8.52 -3.81
C ALA A 36 -0.88 7.42 -4.39
N LEU A 37 -0.55 6.93 -5.60
CA LEU A 37 -1.29 5.86 -6.27
C LEU A 37 -1.25 4.56 -5.46
N VAL A 38 -0.06 4.16 -5.00
CA VAL A 38 0.11 2.95 -4.18
C VAL A 38 -0.57 3.10 -2.82
N ALA A 39 -0.49 4.26 -2.19
CA ALA A 39 -1.17 4.52 -0.92
C ALA A 39 -2.70 4.44 -1.06
N GLN A 40 -3.25 4.91 -2.18
CA GLN A 40 -4.68 4.78 -2.46
C GLN A 40 -5.07 3.31 -2.65
N GLU A 41 -4.34 2.55 -3.47
CA GLU A 41 -4.60 1.13 -3.68
C GLU A 41 -4.52 0.31 -2.39
N LEU A 42 -3.53 0.63 -1.52
CA LEU A 42 -3.39 -0.02 -0.23
C LEU A 42 -4.58 0.24 0.69
N ARG A 43 -5.10 1.47 0.73
CA ARG A 43 -6.31 1.81 1.49
C ARG A 43 -7.52 1.05 0.96
N GLU A 44 -7.72 1.03 -0.36
CA GLU A 44 -8.84 0.31 -0.99
C GLU A 44 -8.79 -1.19 -0.70
N LYS A 45 -7.60 -1.81 -0.80
CA LYS A 45 -7.39 -3.21 -0.45
C LYS A 45 -7.66 -3.46 1.04
N TYR A 46 -7.14 -2.61 1.92
CA TYR A 46 -7.33 -2.73 3.36
C TYR A 46 -8.81 -2.62 3.75
N THR A 47 -9.55 -1.67 3.18
CA THR A 47 -11.00 -1.52 3.40
C THR A 47 -11.77 -2.75 2.91
N LYS A 48 -11.40 -3.33 1.76
CA LYS A 48 -12.04 -4.56 1.25
C LYS A 48 -11.72 -5.78 2.10
N SER A 49 -10.48 -5.95 2.55
CA SER A 49 -10.06 -7.06 3.41
C SER A 49 -10.74 -7.01 4.78
N GLN A 50 -10.82 -5.83 5.42
CA GLN A 50 -11.55 -5.66 6.68
C GLN A 50 -13.05 -5.93 6.54
N ALA A 51 -13.64 -5.63 5.38
CA ALA A 51 -15.05 -5.94 5.10
C ALA A 51 -15.30 -7.44 4.86
N GLN A 52 -14.29 -8.21 4.47
CA GLN A 52 -14.38 -9.67 4.28
C GLN A 52 -14.11 -10.46 5.57
N GLU A 53 -13.35 -9.92 6.52
CA GLU A 53 -13.03 -10.59 7.79
C GLU A 53 -14.15 -10.54 8.85
N GLN A 54 -15.28 -9.87 8.55
CA GLN A 54 -16.45 -9.79 9.43
C GLN A 54 -17.66 -10.62 8.96
N LYS A 55 -17.47 -11.58 8.04
CA LYS A 55 -18.53 -12.48 7.57
C LYS A 55 -18.29 -13.92 7.99
#